data_AF-A0A2V9B1P2-F1
#
_entry.id   AF-A0A2V9B1P2-F1
#
_cell.length_a   1.000
_cell.length_b   1.000
_cell.length_c   1.000
_cell.angle_alpha   90.00
_cell.angle_beta   90.00
_cell.angle_gamma   90.00
#
_symmetry.space_group_name_H-M   'P 1'
#
loop_
_entity.id
_entity.type
_entity.pdbx_description
1 polymer ?
#
loop_
_entity_poly.entity_id
_entity_poly.type
_entity_poly.pdbx_seq_one_letter_code
_entity_poly.pdbx_strand_id
1 'polypeptide(L)'
;MKRLLKWVAGVLAVLLLASFGVLCYMAGSPRDAYGMVRYALPHMHRGTLKVGSDAPDVRLLGIDGTNHFHLRERWGARPLVLVFGSFT
;
A
#
# COMPACT_ATOMS: atom_id res chain seq x y z
N MET A 1 5.68 -31.83 -26.69
CA MET A 1 6.21 -30.94 -25.63
C MET A 1 6.53 -29.52 -26.13
N LYS A 2 7.39 -29.32 -27.15
CA LYS A 2 7.76 -27.96 -27.63
C LYS A 2 6.61 -27.08 -28.13
N ARG A 3 5.58 -27.67 -28.76
CA ARG A 3 4.41 -26.94 -29.27
C ARG A 3 3.49 -26.44 -28.15
N LEU A 4 3.25 -27.28 -27.14
CA LEU A 4 2.51 -26.93 -25.93
C LEU A 4 3.18 -25.79 -25.17
N LEU A 5 4.52 -25.86 -25.02
CA LEU A 5 5.28 -24.80 -24.36
C LEU A 5 5.16 -23.44 -25.06
N LYS A 6 5.16 -23.42 -26.40
CA LYS A 6 4.94 -22.19 -27.19
C LYS A 6 3.56 -21.59 -26.96
N TRP A 7 2.52 -22.43 -26.93
CA TRP A 7 1.15 -21.98 -26.65
C TRP A 7 1.02 -21.44 -25.22
N VAL A 8 1.57 -22.14 -24.23
CA VAL A 8 1.58 -21.68 -22.83
C VAL A 8 2.32 -20.35 -22.71
N ALA A 9 3.50 -20.21 -23.32
CA ALA A 9 4.26 -18.97 -23.31
C ALA A 9 3.51 -17.82 -23.99
N GLY A 10 2.85 -18.09 -25.13
CA GLY A 10 2.04 -17.09 -25.83
C GLY A 10 0.85 -16.62 -24.99
N VAL A 11 0.10 -17.55 -24.40
CA VAL A 11 -1.03 -17.23 -23.51
C VAL A 11 -0.57 -16.43 -22.29
N LEU A 12 0.55 -16.83 -21.67
CA LEU A 12 1.12 -16.12 -20.52
C LEU A 12 1.54 -14.69 -20.90
N ALA A 13 2.18 -14.50 -22.04
CA ALA A 13 2.59 -13.18 -22.52
C ALA A 13 1.39 -12.26 -22.75
N VAL A 14 0.32 -12.77 -23.36
CA VAL A 14 -0.92 -12.01 -23.56
C VAL A 14 -1.56 -11.63 -22.22
N LEU A 15 -1.62 -12.56 -21.26
CA LEU A 15 -2.13 -12.29 -19.92
C LEU A 15 -1.33 -11.21 -19.18
N LEU A 16 -0.01 -11.26 -19.27
CA LEU A 16 0.87 -10.26 -18.65
C LEU A 16 0.68 -8.87 -19.28
N LEU A 17 0.60 -8.78 -20.60
CA LEU A 17 0.37 -7.51 -21.30
C LEU A 17 -1.03 -6.95 -20.98
N ALA A 18 -2.06 -7.79 -20.97
CA ALA A 18 -3.42 -7.39 -20.65
C ALA A 18 -3.53 -6.88 -19.20
N SER A 19 -2.99 -7.63 -18.24
CA SER A 19 -3.00 -7.23 -16.83
C SER A 19 -2.21 -5.95 -16.58
N PHE A 20 -1.04 -5.78 -17.22
CA PHE A 20 -0.27 -4.53 -17.16
C PHE A 20 -1.04 -3.35 -17.76
N GLY A 21 -1.72 -3.54 -18.90
CA GLY A 21 -2.56 -2.51 -19.52
C GLY A 21 -3.71 -2.05 -18.61
N VAL A 22 -4.40 -3.00 -17.98
CA VAL A 22 -5.45 -2.71 -16.99
C VAL A 22 -4.89 -1.95 -15.78
N LEU A 23 -3.74 -2.38 -15.25
CA LEU A 23 -3.07 -1.71 -14.14
C LEU A 23 -2.68 -0.26 -14.49
N CYS A 24 -2.15 -0.02 -15.69
CA CYS A 24 -1.81 1.33 -16.15
C CYS A 24 -3.06 2.21 -16.30
N TYR A 25 -4.16 1.66 -16.80
CA TYR A 25 -5.43 2.38 -16.93
C TYR A 25 -5.99 2.77 -15.55
N MET A 26 -5.98 1.85 -14.58
CA MET A 26 -6.45 2.11 -13.22
C MET A 26 -5.55 3.08 -12.45
N ALA A 27 -4.23 2.95 -12.62
CA ALA A 27 -3.25 3.77 -11.92
C ALA A 27 -3.03 5.15 -12.56
N GLY A 28 -3.52 5.37 -13.79
CA GLY A 28 -3.37 6.63 -14.53
C GLY A 28 -2.05 6.75 -15.31
N SER A 29 -1.01 6.01 -14.95
CA SER A 29 0.22 5.93 -15.73
C SER A 29 1.02 4.62 -15.50
N PRO A 30 1.96 4.27 -16.41
CA PRO A 30 2.88 3.14 -16.20
C PRO A 30 3.79 3.31 -14.97
N ARG A 31 4.17 4.55 -14.65
CA ARG A 31 4.98 4.84 -13.45
C ARG A 31 4.18 4.56 -12.19
N ASP A 32 2.91 4.93 -12.18
CA ASP A 32 2.02 4.72 -11.03
C ASP A 32 1.63 3.26 -10.89
N ALA A 33 1.46 2.53 -12.00
CA ALA A 33 1.28 1.08 -11.98
C ALA A 33 2.48 0.38 -11.32
N TYR A 34 3.71 0.79 -11.65
CA TYR A 34 4.91 0.30 -10.96
C TYR A 34 4.92 0.68 -9.48
N GLY A 35 4.57 1.92 -9.14
CA GLY A 35 4.44 2.37 -7.76
C GLY A 35 3.43 1.54 -6.97
N MET A 36 2.28 1.23 -7.57
CA MET A 36 1.23 0.41 -6.96
C MET A 36 1.70 -1.04 -6.75
N VAL A 37 2.34 -1.66 -7.74
CA VAL A 37 2.87 -3.03 -7.60
C VAL A 37 3.96 -3.10 -6.54
N ARG A 38 4.82 -2.09 -6.46
CA ARG A 38 5.95 -2.05 -5.51
C ARG A 38 5.54 -1.70 -4.09
N TYR A 39 4.66 -0.72 -3.92
CA TYR A 39 4.38 -0.12 -2.62
C TYR A 39 2.98 -0.43 -2.11
N ALA A 40 1.98 -0.52 -2.99
CA ALA A 40 0.60 -0.73 -2.57
C ALA A 40 0.27 -2.21 -2.40
N LEU A 41 0.43 -3.04 -3.44
CA LEU A 41 0.01 -4.45 -3.41
C LEU A 41 0.61 -5.26 -2.24
N PRO A 42 1.90 -5.10 -1.86
CA PRO A 42 2.45 -5.86 -0.73
C PRO A 42 1.90 -5.42 0.64
N HIS A 43 1.46 -4.16 0.77
CA HIS A 43 1.06 -3.56 2.05
C HIS A 43 -0.45 -3.31 2.17
N MET A 44 -1.22 -3.55 1.10
CA MET A 44 -2.68 -3.42 1.05
C MET A 44 -3.36 -4.61 1.76
N HIS A 45 -3.12 -4.72 3.06
CA HIS A 45 -3.78 -5.70 3.91
C HIS A 45 -4.39 -5.00 5.12
N ARG A 46 -5.57 -5.47 5.54
CA ARG A 46 -6.24 -4.93 6.73
C ARG A 46 -5.37 -5.17 7.96
N GLY A 47 -5.21 -4.13 8.79
CA GLY A 47 -4.53 -4.27 10.08
C GLY A 47 -5.27 -5.25 11.01
N THR A 48 -4.54 -5.81 11.97
CA THR A 48 -5.07 -6.80 12.94
C THR A 48 -5.63 -6.16 14.21
N LEU A 49 -5.70 -4.82 14.27
CA LEU A 49 -6.24 -4.08 15.41
C LEU A 49 -7.73 -4.39 15.61
N LYS A 50 -8.10 -4.64 16.87
CA LYS A 50 -9.47 -4.93 17.29
C LYS A 50 -10.00 -3.79 18.16
N VAL A 51 -11.31 -3.61 18.17
CA VAL A 51 -11.97 -2.65 19.07
C VAL A 51 -11.68 -3.05 20.52
N GLY A 52 -11.27 -2.08 21.34
CA GLY A 52 -10.88 -2.30 22.74
C GLY A 52 -9.44 -2.75 22.95
N SER A 53 -8.67 -3.01 21.87
CA SER A 53 -7.21 -3.18 22.00
C SER A 53 -6.53 -1.85 22.32
N ASP A 54 -5.44 -1.91 23.07
CA ASP A 54 -4.57 -0.74 23.28
C ASP A 54 -4.07 -0.23 21.93
N ALA A 55 -4.04 1.09 21.77
CA ALA A 55 -3.43 1.69 20.60
C ALA A 55 -1.91 1.40 20.62
N PRO A 56 -1.30 1.05 19.47
CA PRO A 56 0.14 0.87 19.40
C PRO A 56 0.85 2.19 19.66
N ASP A 57 1.86 2.16 20.52
CA ASP A 57 2.70 3.33 20.69
C ASP A 57 3.81 3.38 19.65
N VAL A 58 3.70 4.34 18.74
CA VAL A 58 4.63 4.56 17.64
C VAL A 58 5.33 5.91 17.81
N ARG A 59 6.61 5.96 17.44
CA ARG A 59 7.37 7.22 17.38
C ARG A 59 7.11 7.87 16.03
N LEU A 60 6.61 9.10 16.05
CA LEU A 60 6.26 9.88 14.87
C LEU A 60 7.14 11.12 14.75
N LEU A 61 7.41 11.52 13.51
CA LEU A 61 8.04 12.80 13.19
C LEU A 61 6.97 13.89 13.12
N GLY A 62 7.21 15.01 13.79
CA GLY A 62 6.38 16.20 13.72
C GLY A 62 6.40 16.83 12.33
N ILE A 63 5.39 17.64 12.05
CA ILE A 63 5.30 18.39 10.79
C ILE A 63 6.44 19.41 10.62
N ASP A 64 7.09 19.78 11.73
CA ASP A 64 8.29 20.63 11.74
C ASP A 64 9.55 19.93 11.22
N GLY A 65 9.50 18.61 11.02
CA GLY A 65 10.59 17.82 10.46
C GLY A 65 11.76 17.58 11.42
N THR A 66 11.66 18.00 12.69
CA THR A 66 12.74 17.85 13.68
C THR A 66 12.28 17.15 14.93
N ASN A 67 11.08 17.48 15.43
CA ASN A 67 10.60 16.93 16.68
C ASN A 67 10.07 15.53 16.47
N HIS A 68 10.45 14.63 17.36
CA HIS A 68 9.87 13.30 17.41
C HIS A 68 9.04 13.18 18.68
N PHE A 69 7.89 12.53 18.58
CA PHE A 69 7.03 12.29 19.73
C PHE A 69 6.46 10.87 19.67
N HIS A 70 6.16 10.31 20.83
CA HIS A 70 5.43 9.04 20.89
C HIS A 70 3.94 9.30 20.80
N LEU A 71 3.21 8.41 20.13
CA LEU A 71 1.78 8.54 19.97
C LEU A 71 1.13 8.69 21.36
N ARG A 72 1.53 7.88 22.35
CA ARG A 72 1.00 7.91 23.74
C ARG A 72 1.07 9.29 24.42
N GLU A 73 2.02 10.13 24.03
CA GLU A 73 2.18 11.48 24.60
C GLU A 73 1.07 12.45 24.15
N ARG A 74 0.29 12.06 23.13
CA ARG A 74 -0.83 12.83 22.59
C ARG A 74 -2.20 12.35 23.08
N TRP A 75 -2.26 11.24 23.82
CA TRP A 75 -3.53 10.68 24.31
C TRP A 75 -3.74 11.20 25.72
N GLY A 76 -4.95 11.64 26.03
CA GLY A 76 -5.25 12.21 27.34
C GLY A 76 -6.70 11.98 27.71
N ALA A 77 -7.30 12.93 28.43
CA ALA A 77 -8.68 12.82 28.89
C ALA A 77 -9.75 12.82 27.77
N ARG A 78 -9.36 13.13 26.52
CA ARG A 78 -10.26 13.20 25.37
C ARG A 78 -9.90 12.15 24.31
N PRO A 79 -10.89 11.61 23.58
CA PRO A 79 -10.63 10.72 22.45
C PRO A 79 -9.75 11.38 21.39
N LEU A 80 -8.79 10.62 20.85
CA LEU A 80 -7.93 11.02 19.74
C LEU A 80 -8.40 10.34 18.45
N VAL A 81 -8.54 11.11 17.37
CA VAL A 81 -8.87 10.59 16.03
C VAL A 81 -7.61 10.57 15.18
N LEU A 82 -7.32 9.43 14.56
CA LEU A 82 -6.18 9.25 13.66
C LEU A 82 -6.66 9.16 12.21
N VAL A 83 -6.04 9.94 11.34
CA VAL A 83 -6.30 9.92 9.89
C VAL A 83 -5.01 9.51 9.20
N PHE A 84 -5.03 8.35 8.52
CA PHE A 84 -3.92 7.87 7.71
C PHE A 84 -4.10 8.34 6.28
N GLY A 85 -3.10 9.02 5.73
CA GLY A 85 -3.15 9.52 4.36
C GLY A 85 -1.79 10.04 3.89
N SER A 86 -1.72 10.33 2.60
CA SER A 86 -0.58 10.96 1.93
C SER A 86 -1.10 11.87 0.84
N PHE A 87 -0.34 12.92 0.51
CA PHE A 87 -0.54 13.67 -0.72
C PHE A 87 0.25 12.98 -1.83
N THR A 88 -0.43 12.54 -2.89
CA THR A 88 0.16 11.94 -4.10
C THR A 88 0.18 12.95 -5.23
#